data_AF-A0A6H0A153-F1
#
_entry.id   AF-A0A6H0A153-F1
#
_cell.length_a   1.000
_cell.length_b   1.000
_cell.length_c   1.000
_cell.angle_alpha   90.00
_cell.angle_beta   90.00
_cell.angle_gamma   90.00
#
_symmetry.space_group_name_H-M   'P 1'
#
loop_
_entity.id
_entity.type
_entity.pdbx_description
1 polymer ?
#
loop_
_entity_poly.entity_id
_entity_poly.type
_entity_poly.pdbx_seq_one_letter_code
_entity_poly.pdbx_strand_id
1 'polypeptide(L)'
;MSYKVIDFLSDKETKLLYLLKENLSEKYAILVKVRLSEFLYSTQPEGSECFYTEFQSVNLVTIPFGIYDTLERKLVGVIFLNENGLEGQLLLEQHGVICEGIGALKDAILSEKLEVFMK
;
A
#
# COMPACT_ATOMS: atom_id res chain seq x y z
N MET A 1 -23.94 -2.66 27.01
CA MET A 1 -23.58 -2.00 25.74
C MET A 1 -23.49 -3.06 24.66
N SER A 2 -24.21 -2.87 23.55
CA SER A 2 -24.11 -3.75 22.38
C SER A 2 -23.11 -3.13 21.40
N TYR A 3 -21.90 -3.67 21.34
CA TYR A 3 -20.91 -3.29 20.35
C TYR A 3 -21.09 -4.13 19.09
N LYS A 4 -21.00 -3.51 17.92
CA LYS A 4 -20.91 -4.22 16.65
C LYS A 4 -19.44 -4.30 16.26
N VAL A 5 -18.95 -5.50 16.00
CA VAL A 5 -17.63 -5.68 15.36
C VAL A 5 -17.74 -5.07 13.96
N ILE A 6 -16.86 -4.12 13.65
CA ILE A 6 -16.76 -3.55 12.32
C ILE A 6 -15.79 -4.43 11.54
N ASP A 7 -16.23 -4.97 10.41
CA ASP A 7 -15.34 -5.68 9.50
C ASP A 7 -14.31 -4.69 8.94
N PHE A 8 -13.04 -4.97 9.20
CA PHE A 8 -11.94 -4.08 8.82
C PHE A 8 -11.76 -3.99 7.30
N LEU A 9 -12.14 -5.04 6.58
CA LEU A 9 -12.09 -5.16 5.13
C LEU A 9 -13.47 -5.48 4.58
N SER A 10 -13.80 -4.90 3.43
CA SER A 10 -14.95 -5.31 2.63
C SER A 10 -14.73 -6.72 2.04
N ASP A 11 -15.80 -7.34 1.55
CA ASP A 11 -15.71 -8.62 0.82
C ASP A 11 -14.76 -8.54 -0.37
N LYS A 12 -14.76 -7.41 -1.09
CA LYS A 12 -13.88 -7.19 -2.25
C LYS A 12 -12.41 -7.09 -1.82
N GLU A 13 -12.13 -6.33 -0.77
CA GLU A 13 -10.79 -6.21 -0.18
C GLU A 13 -10.28 -7.55 0.38
N THR A 14 -11.15 -8.31 1.03
CA THR A 14 -10.83 -9.64 1.58
C THR A 14 -10.45 -10.61 0.46
N LYS A 15 -11.24 -10.66 -0.62
CA LYS A 15 -10.93 -11.49 -1.79
C LYS A 15 -9.63 -11.08 -2.46
N LEU A 16 -9.36 -9.78 -2.56
CA LEU A 16 -8.08 -9.28 -3.09
C LEU A 16 -6.91 -9.74 -2.21
N LEU A 17 -7.02 -9.62 -0.89
CA LEU A 17 -5.98 -10.06 0.04
C LEU A 17 -5.65 -11.54 -0.16
N TYR A 18 -6.67 -12.40 -0.25
CA TYR A 18 -6.46 -13.83 -0.49
C TYR A 18 -5.79 -14.08 -1.85
N LEU A 19 -6.27 -13.44 -2.91
CA LEU A 19 -5.70 -13.57 -4.24
C LEU A 19 -4.22 -13.17 -4.26
N LEU A 20 -3.86 -12.07 -3.61
CA LEU A 20 -2.46 -11.63 -3.51
C LEU A 20 -1.61 -12.61 -2.70
N LYS A 21 -2.09 -13.06 -1.54
CA LYS A 21 -1.37 -14.02 -0.70
C LYS A 21 -1.10 -15.35 -1.40
N GLU A 22 -2.00 -15.79 -2.27
CA GLU A 22 -1.84 -17.04 -3.01
C GLU A 22 -0.86 -16.93 -4.18
N ASN A 23 -0.70 -15.74 -4.78
CA ASN A 23 0.05 -15.58 -6.02
C ASN A 23 1.40 -14.86 -5.87
N LEU A 24 1.60 -14.11 -4.78
CA LEU A 24 2.88 -13.46 -4.53
C LEU A 24 3.97 -14.46 -4.13
N SER A 25 5.20 -14.13 -4.47
CA SER A 25 6.39 -14.86 -4.00
C SER A 25 6.52 -14.78 -2.47
N GLU A 26 7.03 -15.84 -1.84
CA GLU A 26 7.12 -16.00 -0.38
C GLU A 26 7.91 -14.89 0.33
N LYS A 27 8.82 -14.21 -0.38
CA LYS A 27 9.60 -13.10 0.18
C LYS A 27 8.78 -11.82 0.38
N TYR A 28 7.59 -11.73 -0.20
CA TYR A 28 6.73 -10.56 -0.08
C TYR A 28 5.61 -10.79 0.92
N ALA A 29 5.39 -9.81 1.80
CA ALA A 29 4.25 -9.74 2.70
C ALA A 29 3.24 -8.70 2.19
N ILE A 30 1.96 -8.96 2.41
CA ILE A 30 0.90 -7.97 2.17
C ILE A 30 0.54 -7.25 3.47
N LEU A 31 0.71 -5.93 3.44
CA LEU A 31 0.28 -5.00 4.49
C LEU A 31 -1.02 -4.32 4.05
N VAL A 32 -1.99 -4.19 4.95
CA VAL A 32 -3.33 -3.70 4.59
C VAL A 32 -3.72 -2.51 5.45
N LYS A 33 -4.17 -1.43 4.82
CA LYS A 33 -4.62 -0.18 5.47
C LYS A 33 -3.59 0.38 6.46
N VAL A 34 -2.35 0.49 6.01
CA VAL A 34 -1.21 1.05 6.78
C VAL A 34 -0.96 2.50 6.41
N ARG A 35 -0.48 3.32 7.34
CA ARG A 35 -0.16 4.73 7.07
C ARG A 35 1.09 4.83 6.23
N LEU A 36 1.13 5.77 5.29
CA LEU A 36 2.32 5.99 4.47
C LEU A 36 3.52 6.48 5.31
N SER A 37 3.25 7.16 6.44
CA SER A 37 4.25 7.56 7.43
C SER A 37 5.03 6.40 8.06
N GLU A 38 4.56 5.16 7.96
CA GLU A 38 5.30 3.96 8.39
C GLU A 38 6.46 3.61 7.44
N PHE A 39 6.45 4.14 6.21
CA PHE A 39 7.46 3.84 5.18
C PHE A 39 8.22 5.07 4.71
N LEU A 40 7.59 6.24 4.72
CA LEU A 40 8.21 7.51 4.36
C LEU A 40 8.24 8.41 5.58
N TYR A 41 9.44 8.86 5.96
CA TYR A 41 9.65 9.78 7.06
C TYR A 41 10.35 11.04 6.55
N SER A 42 10.01 12.19 7.13
CA SER A 42 10.63 13.46 6.78
C SER A 42 12.11 13.44 7.16
N THR A 43 12.95 13.97 6.28
CA THR A 43 14.38 14.17 6.56
C THR A 43 14.67 15.53 7.21
N GLN A 44 13.64 16.36 7.38
CA GLN A 44 13.75 17.67 8.00
C GLN A 44 13.98 17.54 9.51
N PRO A 45 14.57 18.56 10.16
CA PRO A 45 14.72 18.57 11.61
C PRO A 45 13.36 18.52 12.32
N GLU A 46 13.22 17.59 13.26
CA GLU A 46 12.03 17.48 14.11
C GLU A 46 11.74 18.80 14.84
N GLY A 47 10.47 19.18 14.89
CA GLY A 47 10.04 20.46 15.46
C GLY A 47 10.06 21.65 14.48
N SER A 48 10.58 21.47 13.26
CA SER A 48 10.47 22.48 12.20
C SER A 48 9.11 22.47 11.53
N GLU A 49 8.64 23.63 11.03
CA GLU A 49 7.40 23.72 10.24
C GLU A 49 7.44 22.83 8.99
N CYS A 50 8.62 22.73 8.35
CA CYS A 50 8.82 21.86 7.19
C CYS A 50 8.63 20.38 7.56
N PHE A 51 9.21 19.94 8.68
CA PHE A 51 8.99 18.58 9.20
C PHE A 51 7.51 18.29 9.42
N TYR A 52 6.80 19.19 10.11
CA TYR A 52 5.37 18.98 10.40
C TYR A 52 4.54 18.90 9.11
N THR A 53 4.84 19.75 8.13
CA THR A 53 4.14 19.77 6.84
C THR A 53 4.38 18.47 6.07
N GLU A 54 5.63 18.03 5.96
CA GLU A 54 5.99 16.78 5.28
C GLU A 54 5.38 15.56 6.00
N PHE A 55 5.54 15.46 7.32
CA PHE A 55 4.98 14.37 8.12
C PHE A 55 3.45 14.30 7.99
N GLN A 56 2.76 15.43 8.08
CA GLN A 56 1.30 15.46 7.93
C GLN A 56 0.87 14.98 6.55
N SER A 57 1.60 15.35 5.49
CA SER A 57 1.29 14.94 4.12
C SER A 57 1.31 13.42 3.92
N VAL A 58 2.24 12.71 4.57
CA VAL A 58 2.31 11.24 4.51
C VAL A 58 1.41 10.57 5.54
N ASN A 59 1.22 11.15 6.72
CA ASN A 59 0.42 10.55 7.79
C ASN A 59 -1.09 10.52 7.47
N LEU A 60 -1.57 11.44 6.63
CA LEU A 60 -2.97 11.44 6.18
C LEU A 60 -3.25 10.36 5.13
N VAL A 61 -2.22 9.92 4.39
CA VAL A 61 -2.35 8.90 3.36
C VAL A 61 -2.39 7.51 3.98
N THR A 62 -3.40 6.72 3.59
CA THR A 62 -3.51 5.30 3.94
C THR A 62 -3.25 4.46 2.71
N ILE A 63 -2.23 3.61 2.79
CA ILE A 63 -1.91 2.61 1.77
C ILE A 63 -2.92 1.46 1.90
N PRO A 64 -3.70 1.16 0.84
CA PRO A 64 -4.72 0.12 0.90
C PRO A 64 -4.11 -1.27 0.95
N PHE A 65 -3.28 -1.66 -0.03
CA PHE A 65 -2.52 -2.91 -0.04
C PHE A 65 -1.07 -2.63 -0.41
N GLY A 66 -0.16 -2.73 0.56
CA GLY A 66 1.28 -2.63 0.35
C GLY A 66 1.92 -4.00 0.17
N ILE A 67 2.76 -4.14 -0.86
CA ILE A 67 3.68 -5.26 -1.04
C ILE A 67 5.00 -4.89 -0.37
N TYR A 68 5.33 -5.61 0.69
CA TYR A 68 6.53 -5.39 1.49
C TYR A 68 7.54 -6.51 1.24
N ASP A 69 8.73 -6.17 0.77
CA ASP A 69 9.82 -7.14 0.64
C ASP A 69 10.41 -7.39 2.03
N THR A 70 10.22 -8.61 2.54
CA THR A 70 10.63 -8.99 3.91
C THR A 70 12.14 -9.18 4.03
N LEU A 71 12.84 -9.43 2.93
CA LEU A 71 14.29 -9.57 2.90
C LEU A 71 14.94 -8.19 2.90
N GLU A 72 14.45 -7.31 2.03
CA GLU A 72 14.95 -5.94 1.85
C GLU A 72 14.37 -4.96 2.86
N ARG A 73 13.34 -5.37 3.62
CA ARG A 73 12.64 -4.60 4.64
C ARG A 73 12.07 -3.26 4.13
N LYS A 74 11.55 -3.26 2.90
CA LYS A 74 11.05 -2.05 2.25
C LYS A 74 9.71 -2.29 1.56
N LEU A 75 8.90 -1.23 1.49
CA LEU A 75 7.73 -1.19 0.63
C LEU A 75 8.18 -1.15 -0.83
N VAL A 76 7.71 -2.08 -1.65
CA VAL A 76 8.10 -2.20 -3.06
C VAL A 76 6.93 -2.04 -4.03
N GLY A 77 5.70 -2.28 -3.58
CA GLY A 77 4.52 -2.10 -4.40
C GLY A 77 3.30 -1.65 -3.60
N VAL A 78 2.35 -1.00 -4.27
CA VAL A 78 1.05 -0.64 -3.71
C VAL A 78 -0.05 -0.93 -4.73
N ILE A 79 -1.09 -1.64 -4.29
CA ILE A 79 -2.25 -2.00 -5.09
C ILE A 79 -3.49 -1.33 -4.51
N PHE A 80 -4.31 -0.68 -5.35
CA PHE A 80 -5.53 0.00 -4.93
C PHE A 80 -6.72 -0.24 -5.87
N LEU A 81 -7.92 -0.31 -5.29
CA LEU A 81 -9.17 -0.62 -6.00
C LEU A 81 -9.81 0.63 -6.66
N ASN A 82 -9.01 1.48 -7.30
CA ASN A 82 -9.48 2.72 -7.93
C ASN A 82 -8.57 3.08 -9.12
N GLU A 83 -9.09 3.15 -10.33
CA GLU A 83 -8.29 3.56 -11.49
C GLU A 83 -7.94 5.06 -11.48
N ASN A 84 -8.65 5.87 -10.68
CA ASN A 84 -8.43 7.32 -10.59
C ASN A 84 -7.18 7.70 -9.76
N GLY A 85 -6.38 6.73 -9.33
CA GLY A 85 -5.15 6.96 -8.57
C GLY A 85 -5.32 6.83 -7.05
N LEU A 86 -4.17 6.94 -6.38
CA LEU A 86 -4.04 6.94 -4.92
C LEU A 86 -3.42 8.27 -4.47
N GLU A 87 -3.93 8.87 -3.40
CA GLU A 87 -3.25 10.00 -2.76
C GLU A 87 -1.84 9.59 -2.34
N GLY A 88 -0.82 10.38 -2.71
CA GLY A 88 0.57 10.02 -2.46
C GLY A 88 1.18 9.03 -3.48
N GLN A 89 0.47 8.66 -4.55
CA GLN A 89 1.01 7.80 -5.62
C GLN A 89 2.30 8.38 -6.23
N LEU A 90 2.30 9.65 -6.63
CA LEU A 90 3.49 10.29 -7.22
C LEU A 90 4.69 10.25 -6.26
N LEU A 91 4.43 10.47 -4.97
CA LEU A 91 5.47 10.43 -3.94
C LEU A 91 6.05 9.01 -3.78
N LEU A 92 5.20 7.99 -3.79
CA LEU A 92 5.61 6.58 -3.76
C LEU A 92 6.44 6.20 -4.99
N GLU A 93 5.98 6.58 -6.18
CA GLU A 93 6.68 6.30 -7.45
C GLU A 93 8.05 7.00 -7.51
N GLN A 94 8.16 8.23 -6.98
CA GLN A 94 9.45 8.94 -6.83
C GLN A 94 10.44 8.19 -5.93
N HIS A 95 9.95 7.38 -4.99
CA HIS A 95 10.76 6.52 -4.11
C HIS A 95 10.89 5.08 -4.65
N GLY A 96 10.54 4.84 -5.91
CA GLY A 96 10.72 3.56 -6.58
C GLY A 96 9.67 2.50 -6.21
N VAL A 97 8.55 2.89 -5.60
CA VAL A 97 7.45 1.98 -5.28
C VAL A 97 6.53 1.84 -6.49
N ILE A 98 6.28 0.60 -6.91
CA ILE A 98 5.37 0.31 -8.03
C ILE A 98 3.93 0.51 -7.56
N CYS A 99 3.22 1.48 -8.14
CA CYS A 99 1.83 1.74 -7.83
C CYS A 99 0.91 1.23 -8.95
N GLU A 100 -0.10 0.43 -8.59
CA GLU A 100 -1.05 -0.13 -9.54
C GLU A 100 -2.50 -0.01 -9.05
N GLY A 101 -3.30 0.72 -9.84
CA GLY A 101 -4.74 0.78 -9.69
C GLY A 101 -5.41 -0.34 -10.47
N ILE A 102 -6.31 -1.09 -9.84
CA ILE A 102 -7.05 -2.18 -10.49
C ILE A 102 -8.55 -1.93 -10.49
N GLY A 103 -9.21 -2.17 -11.63
CA GLY A 103 -10.67 -2.10 -11.76
C GLY A 103 -11.36 -3.38 -11.26
N ALA A 104 -10.82 -4.53 -11.65
CA ALA A 104 -11.29 -5.86 -11.29
C ALA A 104 -10.22 -6.67 -10.54
N LEU A 105 -10.66 -7.66 -9.74
CA LEU A 105 -9.75 -8.48 -8.93
C LEU A 105 -8.74 -9.25 -9.78
N LYS A 106 -9.15 -9.74 -10.96
CA LYS A 106 -8.28 -10.48 -11.89
C LYS A 106 -7.10 -9.63 -12.38
N ASP A 107 -7.26 -8.31 -12.42
CA ASP A 107 -6.22 -7.40 -12.95
C ASP A 107 -5.02 -7.36 -12.01
N ALA A 108 -5.20 -7.69 -10.72
CA ALA A 108 -4.11 -7.85 -9.76
C ALA A 108 -3.10 -8.92 -10.17
N ILE A 109 -3.52 -9.91 -10.96
CA ILE A 109 -2.68 -11.03 -11.41
C ILE A 109 -2.21 -10.84 -12.86
N LEU A 110 -3.01 -10.15 -13.67
CA LEU A 110 -2.72 -9.92 -15.09
C LEU A 110 -1.89 -8.66 -15.35
N SER A 111 -1.68 -7.81 -14.34
CA SER A 111 -0.89 -6.58 -14.49
C SER A 111 0.59 -6.90 -14.71
N GLU A 112 1.13 -6.43 -15.84
CA GLU A 112 2.56 -6.52 -16.18
C GLU A 112 3.44 -5.84 -15.11
N LYS A 113 2.95 -4.78 -14.46
CA LYS A 113 3.71 -4.10 -13.40
C LYS A 113 3.86 -4.95 -12.14
N LEU A 114 2.90 -5.85 -11.89
CA LEU A 114 2.87 -6.68 -10.70
C LEU A 114 3.54 -8.05 -10.92
N GLU A 115 3.81 -8.43 -12.17
CA GLU A 115 4.45 -9.70 -12.54
C GLU A 115 5.76 -9.94 -11.77
N VAL A 116 6.55 -8.89 -11.55
CA VAL A 116 7.81 -8.94 -10.78
C VAL A 116 7.66 -9.40 -9.33
N PHE A 117 6.44 -9.38 -8.79
CA PHE A 117 6.14 -9.79 -7.42
C PHE A 117 5.54 -11.20 -7.33
N MET A 118 5.08 -11.75 -8.45
CA MET A 118 4.39 -13.03 -8.50
C MET A 118 5.37 -14.21 -8.45
N LYS A 119 4.85 -15.38 -8.09
CA LYS A 119 5.58 -16.65 -8.02
C LYS A 119 5.65 -17.39 -9.35
#